data_AF-A0AAV2T9W0-F1
#
_entry.id   AF-A0AAV2T9W0-F1
#
_cell.length_a   1.000
_cell.length_b   1.000
_cell.length_c   1.000
_cell.angle_alpha   90.00
_cell.angle_beta   90.00
_cell.angle_gamma   90.00
#
_symmetry.space_group_name_H-M   'P 1'
#
loop_
_entity.id
_entity.type
_entity.pdbx_description
1 polymer ?
#
loop_
_entity_poly.entity_id
_entity_poly.type
_entity_poly.pdbx_seq_one_letter_code
_entity_poly.pdbx_strand_id
1 'polypeptide(L)'
;MIRGSFWFGHAETLLPVVTHLGLFNESTGAGRLVASDFEERLERIKLQPSSPTTFRSGYISPFAGNLAFVLHHCANTAEHSDDPVDEFFVELLLNELTVAWPLHDSVSPSKSDLSGSTFVPLRTLLDHHRKCAPDTYDKQKYCSL
;
A
#
# COMPACT_ATOMS: atom_id res chain seq x y z
N MET A 1 9.82 18.96 -19.17
CA MET A 1 9.58 18.82 -17.73
C MET A 1 8.95 17.45 -17.52
N ILE A 2 9.59 16.54 -16.80
CA ILE A 2 9.10 15.16 -16.63
C ILE A 2 7.97 15.20 -15.60
N ARG A 3 6.76 14.77 -16.00
CA ARG A 3 5.54 14.77 -15.16
C ARG A 3 5.21 13.39 -14.55
N GLY A 4 6.14 12.43 -14.65
CA GLY A 4 5.97 11.07 -14.11
C GLY A 4 7.26 10.25 -14.22
N SER A 5 7.44 9.31 -13.29
CA SER A 5 8.57 8.37 -13.27
C SER A 5 8.04 6.94 -13.37
N PHE A 6 8.57 6.15 -14.29
CA PHE A 6 8.13 4.78 -14.54
C PHE A 6 9.28 3.80 -14.32
N TRP A 7 9.02 2.76 -13.55
CA TRP A 7 9.99 1.73 -13.19
C TRP A 7 9.45 0.37 -13.63
N PHE A 8 10.32 -0.46 -14.20
CA PHE A 8 10.00 -1.81 -14.61
C PHE A 8 10.83 -2.78 -13.78
N GLY A 9 10.18 -3.80 -13.24
CA GLY A 9 10.80 -4.78 -12.37
C GLY A 9 10.09 -6.13 -12.48
N HIS A 10 10.26 -6.95 -11.45
CA HIS A 10 9.69 -8.29 -11.39
C HIS A 10 8.63 -8.39 -10.30
N ALA A 11 7.93 -9.53 -10.24
CA ALA A 11 7.01 -9.83 -9.15
C ALA A 11 7.69 -9.72 -7.78
N GLU A 12 8.96 -10.12 -7.72
CA GLU A 12 9.86 -10.05 -6.58
C GLU A 12 10.20 -8.61 -6.16
N THR A 13 9.91 -7.61 -6.99
CA THR A 13 9.99 -6.19 -6.63
C THR A 13 8.64 -5.69 -6.11
N LEU A 14 7.54 -6.04 -6.79
CA LEU A 14 6.21 -5.55 -6.45
C LEU A 14 5.70 -6.13 -5.13
N LEU A 15 5.86 -7.44 -4.91
CA LEU A 15 5.40 -8.15 -3.71
C LEU A 15 5.96 -7.60 -2.39
N PRO A 16 7.28 -7.33 -2.23
CA PRO A 16 7.78 -6.72 -0.99
C PRO A 16 7.31 -5.27 -0.83
N VAL A 17 7.15 -4.50 -1.91
CA VAL A 17 6.67 -3.11 -1.83
C VAL A 17 5.24 -3.06 -1.30
N VAL A 18 4.31 -3.79 -1.91
CA VAL A 18 2.89 -3.82 -1.44
C VAL A 18 2.74 -4.44 -0.05
N THR A 19 3.62 -5.37 0.33
CA THR A 19 3.66 -5.92 1.70
C THR A 19 4.15 -4.86 2.69
N HIS A 20 5.19 -4.09 2.34
CA HIS A 20 5.68 -2.99 3.17
C HIS A 20 4.63 -1.88 3.35
N LEU A 21 3.86 -1.58 2.30
CA LEU A 21 2.74 -0.65 2.37
C LEU A 21 1.56 -1.17 3.21
N GLY A 22 1.58 -2.43 3.66
CA GLY A 22 0.55 -2.99 4.53
C GLY A 22 -0.79 -3.29 3.85
N LEU A 23 -0.85 -3.27 2.51
CA LEU A 23 -2.11 -3.41 1.75
C LEU A 23 -2.83 -4.76 1.96
N PHE A 24 -2.08 -5.80 2.38
CA PHE A 24 -2.57 -7.17 2.50
C PHE A 24 -2.42 -7.75 3.90
N ASN A 25 -2.84 -6.98 4.90
CA ASN A 25 -2.56 -7.20 6.32
C ASN A 25 -3.29 -8.40 6.98
N GLU A 26 -4.34 -8.95 6.39
CA GLU A 26 -4.96 -10.19 6.88
C GLU A 26 -3.96 -11.37 6.93
N SER A 27 -2.90 -11.25 6.15
CA SER A 27 -1.87 -12.25 5.91
C SER A 27 -0.57 -11.94 6.65
N THR A 28 -0.48 -10.77 7.28
CA THR A 28 0.70 -10.30 8.01
C THR A 28 0.42 -10.05 9.50
N GLY A 29 -0.84 -9.82 9.89
CA GLY A 29 -1.24 -9.51 11.26
C GLY A 29 -2.20 -10.50 11.94
N ALA A 30 -3.03 -11.25 11.19
CA ALA A 30 -4.00 -12.21 11.77
C ALA A 30 -3.59 -13.69 11.61
N GLY A 31 -2.66 -13.98 10.70
CA GLY A 31 -2.07 -15.31 10.54
C GLY A 31 -0.93 -15.19 9.55
N ARG A 32 0.31 -15.38 10.02
CA ARG A 32 1.44 -15.58 9.12
C ARG A 32 1.03 -16.67 8.12
N LEU A 33 1.31 -16.47 6.82
CA LEU A 33 1.11 -17.53 5.84
C LEU A 33 2.04 -18.70 6.18
N VAL A 34 1.51 -19.71 6.86
CA VAL A 34 2.21 -20.94 7.22
C VAL A 34 1.60 -22.12 6.49
N ALA A 35 2.42 -23.10 6.14
CA ALA A 35 1.99 -24.27 5.40
C ALA A 35 0.96 -25.12 6.17
N SER A 36 0.99 -25.09 7.50
CA SER A 36 0.05 -25.84 8.36
C SER A 36 -1.41 -25.40 8.22
N ASP A 37 -1.65 -24.15 7.81
CA ASP A 37 -2.99 -23.54 7.82
C ASP A 37 -3.59 -23.51 6.41
N PHE A 38 -3.08 -24.36 5.50
CA PHE A 38 -3.49 -24.39 4.09
C PHE A 38 -4.99 -24.64 3.92
N GLU A 39 -5.55 -25.63 4.63
CA GLU A 39 -6.97 -25.97 4.52
C GLU A 39 -7.86 -24.83 5.02
N GLU A 40 -7.52 -24.23 6.18
CA GLU A 40 -8.24 -23.09 6.72
C GLU A 40 -8.17 -21.88 5.78
N ARG A 41 -7.00 -21.65 5.17
CA ARG A 41 -6.78 -20.61 4.15
C ARG A 41 -7.65 -20.84 2.92
N LEU A 42 -7.75 -22.08 2.46
CA LEU A 42 -8.56 -22.46 1.31
C LEU A 42 -10.05 -22.21 1.59
N GLU A 43 -10.53 -22.54 2.79
CA GLU A 43 -11.91 -22.25 3.21
C GLU A 43 -12.17 -20.74 3.29
N ARG A 44 -11.26 -19.95 3.87
CA ARG A 44 -11.38 -18.47 3.89
C ARG A 44 -11.42 -17.86 2.49
N ILE A 45 -10.68 -18.44 1.54
CA ILE A 45 -10.66 -18.02 0.13
C ILE A 45 -11.99 -18.29 -0.59
N LYS A 46 -12.71 -19.36 -0.19
CA LYS A 46 -14.01 -19.75 -0.73
C LYS A 46 -15.18 -18.95 -0.14
N LEU A 47 -15.03 -18.38 1.06
CA LEU A 47 -16.04 -17.49 1.66
C LEU A 47 -16.27 -16.26 0.75
N GLN A 48 -17.53 -15.94 0.50
CA GLN A 48 -17.93 -14.76 -0.26
C GLN A 48 -18.63 -13.72 0.63
N PRO A 49 -18.29 -12.43 0.50
CA PRO A 49 -17.18 -11.89 -0.29
C PRO A 49 -15.82 -12.18 0.39
N SER A 50 -14.80 -12.45 -0.40
CA SER A 50 -13.43 -12.56 0.13
C SER A 50 -12.93 -11.18 0.56
N SER A 51 -12.22 -11.11 1.68
CA SER A 51 -11.63 -9.86 2.13
C SER A 51 -10.65 -9.27 1.10
N PRO A 52 -10.70 -7.95 0.84
CA PRO A 52 -9.81 -7.31 -0.14
C PRO A 52 -8.34 -7.27 0.33
N THR A 53 -8.08 -7.43 1.63
CA THR A 53 -6.71 -7.43 2.21
C THR A 53 -6.09 -8.82 2.30
N THR A 54 -6.74 -9.85 1.74
CA THR A 54 -6.23 -11.21 1.73
C THR A 54 -5.10 -11.36 0.69
N PHE A 55 -3.90 -11.76 1.11
CA PHE A 55 -2.74 -11.89 0.21
C PHE A 55 -2.91 -13.03 -0.79
N ARG A 56 -2.95 -12.67 -2.07
CA ARG A 56 -2.97 -13.61 -3.20
C ARG A 56 -2.01 -13.09 -4.27
N SER A 57 -0.88 -13.76 -4.47
CA SER A 57 0.15 -13.30 -5.42
C SER A 57 -0.41 -13.07 -6.82
N GLY A 58 -1.33 -13.92 -7.30
CA GLY A 58 -1.96 -13.76 -8.61
C GLY A 58 -2.86 -12.53 -8.75
N TYR A 59 -3.39 -11.99 -7.66
CA TYR A 59 -4.13 -10.71 -7.66
C TYR A 59 -3.22 -9.51 -7.49
N ILE A 60 -2.12 -9.68 -6.76
CA ILE A 60 -1.18 -8.61 -6.43
C ILE A 60 -0.23 -8.34 -7.60
N SER A 61 0.37 -9.40 -8.13
CA SER A 61 1.37 -9.37 -9.19
C SER A 61 1.02 -10.36 -10.31
N PRO A 62 -0.10 -10.17 -11.03
CA PRO A 62 -0.36 -10.89 -12.26
C PRO A 62 0.73 -10.59 -13.31
N PHE A 63 0.68 -11.27 -14.45
CA PHE A 63 1.49 -10.84 -15.60
C PHE A 63 1.18 -9.37 -15.94
N ALA A 64 2.23 -8.56 -16.07
CA ALA A 64 2.14 -7.11 -16.22
C ALA A 64 1.46 -6.36 -15.05
N GLY A 65 1.43 -6.96 -13.86
CA GLY A 65 0.95 -6.30 -12.66
C GLY A 65 1.73 -5.01 -12.35
N ASN A 66 1.04 -4.01 -11.83
CA ASN A 66 1.59 -2.66 -11.63
C ASN A 66 1.09 -2.01 -10.34
N LEU A 67 1.87 -1.05 -9.84
CA LEU A 67 1.52 -0.17 -8.73
C LEU A 67 1.82 1.27 -9.16
N ALA A 68 0.85 2.15 -9.02
CA ALA A 68 1.00 3.56 -9.35
C ALA A 68 0.63 4.44 -8.16
N PHE A 69 1.47 5.44 -7.89
CA PHE A 69 1.20 6.53 -6.97
C PHE A 69 0.85 7.75 -7.81
N VAL A 70 -0.41 8.17 -7.77
CA VAL A 70 -0.89 9.32 -8.52
C VAL A 70 -0.94 10.53 -7.59
N LEU A 71 -0.18 11.56 -7.94
CA LEU A 71 -0.10 12.80 -7.17
C LEU A 71 -1.13 13.81 -7.69
N HIS A 72 -2.06 14.17 -6.81
CA HIS A 72 -3.11 15.15 -7.09
C HIS A 72 -2.80 16.46 -6.37
N HIS A 73 -3.05 17.58 -7.03
CA HIS A 73 -2.88 18.92 -6.47
C HIS A 73 -4.24 19.54 -6.13
N CYS A 74 -4.38 20.08 -4.93
CA CYS A 74 -5.59 20.75 -4.46
C CYS A 74 -5.26 22.13 -3.89
N ALA A 75 -5.28 23.15 -4.76
CA ALA A 75 -4.90 24.54 -4.45
C ALA A 75 -5.66 25.18 -3.27
N ASN A 76 -6.87 24.69 -2.94
CA ASN A 76 -7.74 25.32 -1.94
C ASN A 76 -7.56 24.75 -0.52
N THR A 77 -6.61 23.82 -0.31
CA THR A 77 -6.42 23.16 0.99
C THR A 77 -5.34 23.78 1.86
N ALA A 78 -4.50 24.65 1.29
CA ALA A 78 -3.35 25.26 1.97
C ALA A 78 -3.55 26.73 2.36
N GLU A 79 -4.79 27.19 2.58
CA GLU A 79 -5.06 28.59 2.98
C GLU A 79 -4.33 29.02 4.28
N HIS A 80 -3.71 28.07 5.00
CA HIS A 80 -2.94 28.30 6.22
C HIS A 80 -1.56 27.59 6.28
N SER A 81 -1.02 27.06 5.18
CA SER A 81 0.32 26.44 5.17
C SER A 81 1.24 27.07 4.12
N ASP A 82 2.48 27.38 4.52
CA ASP A 82 3.54 27.88 3.63
C ASP A 82 4.28 26.74 2.89
N ASP A 83 4.02 25.47 3.21
CA ASP A 83 4.70 24.34 2.60
C ASP A 83 3.89 23.75 1.44
N PRO A 84 4.40 23.77 0.19
CA PRO A 84 3.68 23.28 -0.98
C PRO A 84 3.32 21.79 -0.90
N VAL A 85 3.98 21.00 -0.04
CA VAL A 85 3.63 19.57 0.18
C VAL A 85 2.20 19.41 0.69
N ASP A 86 1.68 20.38 1.43
CA ASP A 86 0.34 20.32 2.03
C ASP A 86 -0.79 20.48 1.00
N GLU A 87 -0.48 20.91 -0.21
CA GLU A 87 -1.42 21.01 -1.32
C GLU A 87 -1.59 19.69 -2.08
N PHE A 88 -0.81 18.65 -1.74
CA PHE A 88 -0.77 17.41 -2.50
C PHE A 88 -1.38 16.22 -1.77
N PHE A 89 -2.07 15.38 -2.55
CA PHE A 89 -2.67 14.13 -2.12
C PHE A 89 -2.20 12.98 -3.01
N VAL A 90 -2.06 11.79 -2.43
CA VAL A 90 -1.62 10.60 -3.14
C VAL A 90 -2.76 9.59 -3.21
N GLU A 91 -3.10 9.18 -4.42
CA GLU A 91 -3.94 8.03 -4.70
C GLU A 91 -3.05 6.83 -5.06
N LEU A 92 -3.39 5.66 -4.50
CA LEU A 92 -2.69 4.42 -4.79
C LEU A 92 -3.53 3.54 -5.70
N LEU A 93 -2.96 3.13 -6.83
CA LEU A 93 -3.57 2.20 -7.77
C LEU A 93 -2.76 0.91 -7.80
N LEU A 94 -3.40 -0.22 -7.53
CA LEU A 94 -2.83 -1.55 -7.74
C LEU A 94 -3.55 -2.20 -8.91
N ASN A 95 -2.82 -2.54 -9.97
CA ASN A 95 -3.38 -3.08 -11.21
C ASN A 95 -4.53 -2.20 -11.71
N GLU A 96 -4.30 -0.89 -11.73
CA GLU A 96 -5.25 0.15 -12.16
C GLU A 96 -6.53 0.27 -11.29
N LEU A 97 -6.59 -0.43 -10.16
CA LEU A 97 -7.68 -0.32 -9.19
C LEU A 97 -7.26 0.50 -7.98
N THR A 98 -8.09 1.48 -7.61
CA THR A 98 -7.87 2.28 -6.41
C THR A 98 -7.93 1.41 -5.15
N VAL A 99 -6.91 1.53 -4.29
CA VAL A 99 -6.83 0.82 -3.02
C VAL A 99 -6.83 1.80 -1.85
N ALA A 100 -7.44 1.39 -0.74
CA ALA A 100 -7.45 2.17 0.49
C ALA A 100 -6.08 2.13 1.18
N TRP A 101 -5.63 3.27 1.71
CA TRP A 101 -4.40 3.35 2.47
C TRP A 101 -4.55 2.74 3.89
N PRO A 102 -3.69 1.81 4.32
CA PRO A 102 -3.74 1.20 5.64
C PRO A 102 -2.97 2.05 6.68
N LEU A 103 -3.21 3.36 6.69
CA LEU A 103 -2.47 4.34 7.49
C LEU A 103 -3.15 4.68 8.84
N HIS A 104 -4.21 3.95 9.21
CA HIS A 104 -4.90 4.12 10.49
C HIS A 104 -4.36 3.14 11.55
N ASP A 105 -3.85 3.67 12.67
CA ASP A 105 -3.32 2.93 13.83
C ASP A 105 -4.38 2.21 14.69
N SER A 106 -5.65 2.15 14.27
CA SER A 106 -6.71 1.54 15.07
C SER A 106 -7.59 0.61 14.26
N VAL A 107 -7.52 -0.66 14.61
CA VAL A 107 -8.53 -1.70 14.33
C VAL A 107 -9.93 -1.12 14.54
N SER A 108 -10.72 -1.04 13.48
CA SER A 108 -12.18 -1.07 13.60
C SER A 108 -12.77 -1.76 12.37
N PRO A 109 -13.57 -2.84 12.53
CA PRO A 109 -14.20 -3.53 11.42
C PRO A 109 -15.43 -2.73 10.99
N SER A 110 -15.26 -1.81 10.04
CA SER A 110 -16.36 -1.03 9.48
C SER A 110 -16.96 -1.76 8.27
N LYS A 111 -18.14 -2.35 8.47
CA LYS A 111 -18.96 -3.00 7.44
C LYS A 111 -19.46 -2.01 6.37
N SER A 112 -18.70 -1.82 5.31
CA SER A 112 -19.15 -1.41 3.97
C SER A 112 -17.92 -1.30 3.07
N ASP A 113 -18.03 -1.72 1.80
CA ASP A 113 -16.95 -1.77 0.81
C ASP A 113 -15.88 -0.67 0.97
N LEU A 114 -14.62 -1.09 1.22
CA LEU A 114 -13.40 -0.26 1.23
C LEU A 114 -13.43 0.95 2.19
N SER A 115 -13.65 0.71 3.49
CA SER A 115 -13.57 1.75 4.54
C SER A 115 -12.11 2.13 4.90
N GLY A 116 -11.46 2.85 3.99
CA GLY A 116 -10.22 3.59 4.22
C GLY A 116 -10.08 4.66 3.14
N SER A 117 -9.50 5.81 3.47
CA SER A 117 -9.36 6.88 2.48
C SER A 117 -8.47 6.41 1.33
N THR A 118 -8.96 6.53 0.10
CA THR A 118 -8.21 6.22 -1.13
C THR A 118 -7.20 7.31 -1.49
N PHE A 119 -7.39 8.50 -0.92
CA PHE A 119 -6.49 9.64 -1.02
C PHE A 119 -5.88 9.92 0.35
N VAL A 120 -4.58 10.16 0.41
CA VAL A 120 -3.89 10.59 1.64
C VAL A 120 -3.11 11.86 1.38
N PRO A 121 -3.05 12.83 2.32
CA PRO A 121 -2.11 13.95 2.21
C PRO A 121 -0.68 13.44 2.03
N LEU A 122 0.07 14.07 1.12
CA LEU A 122 1.45 13.69 0.82
C LEU A 122 2.32 13.73 2.10
N ARG A 123 2.14 14.75 2.94
CA ARG A 123 2.87 14.86 4.22
C ARG A 123 2.66 13.63 5.11
N THR A 124 1.41 13.23 5.33
CA THR A 124 1.07 12.06 6.15
C THR A 124 1.76 10.79 5.63
N LEU A 125 1.80 10.59 4.31
CA LEU A 125 2.46 9.45 3.70
C LEU A 125 3.99 9.48 3.90
N LEU A 126 4.61 10.64 3.69
CA LEU A 126 6.05 10.84 3.88
C LEU A 126 6.46 10.62 5.34
N ASP A 127 5.68 11.15 6.29
CA ASP A 127 5.93 10.98 7.72
C ASP A 127 5.80 9.52 8.15
N HIS A 128 4.76 8.81 7.68
CA HIS A 128 4.55 7.40 7.99
C HIS A 128 5.70 6.51 7.49
N HIS A 129 6.23 6.78 6.29
CA HIS A 129 7.32 6.01 5.69
C HIS A 129 8.70 6.66 5.86
N ARG A 130 8.88 7.61 6.79
CA ARG A 130 10.14 8.36 6.99
C ARG A 130 11.37 7.47 7.16
N LYS A 131 11.22 6.29 7.78
CA LYS A 131 12.32 5.32 7.97
C LYS A 131 12.87 4.73 6.66
N CYS A 132 12.09 4.82 5.59
CA CYS A 132 12.44 4.34 4.26
C CYS A 132 12.99 5.47 3.37
N ALA A 133 13.04 6.71 3.87
CA ALA A 133 13.61 7.83 3.13
C ALA A 133 15.11 7.59 2.85
N PRO A 134 15.63 8.05 1.70
CA PRO A 134 17.01 7.77 1.28
C PRO A 134 18.10 8.21 2.29
N ASP A 135 17.81 9.24 3.07
CA ASP A 135 18.68 9.78 4.12
C ASP A 135 18.63 8.97 5.44
N THR A 136 17.57 8.20 5.63
CA THR A 136 17.29 7.45 6.87
C THR A 136 17.48 5.95 6.69
N TYR A 137 17.32 5.44 5.46
CA TYR A 137 17.39 4.01 5.16
C TYR A 137 18.83 3.47 5.25
N ASP A 138 19.09 2.64 6.27
CA ASP A 138 20.37 1.97 6.45
C ASP A 138 20.49 0.73 5.55
N LYS A 139 20.92 0.96 4.31
CA LYS A 139 21.14 -0.12 3.34
C LYS A 139 22.12 -1.18 3.86
N GLN A 140 23.14 -0.80 4.62
CA GLN A 140 24.13 -1.74 5.10
C GLN A 140 23.51 -2.70 6.11
N LYS A 141 22.76 -2.19 7.09
CA LYS A 141 22.05 -3.01 8.07
C LYS A 141 21.05 -3.99 7.45
N TYR A 142 20.33 -3.60 6.40
CA TYR A 142 19.26 -4.41 5.82
C TYR A 142 19.67 -5.26 4.61
N CYS A 143 20.80 -4.95 3.96
CA CYS A 143 21.26 -5.63 2.75
C CYS A 143 22.65 -6.24 2.85
N SER A 144 23.34 -6.16 4.00
CA SER A 144 24.55 -6.95 4.21
C SER A 144 24.17 -8.42 4.40
N LEU A 145 24.57 -9.26 3.43
CA LEU A 145 24.54 -10.72 3.52
C LEU A 145 25.80 -11.24 4.20
#